data_AF-A0A353F4S5-F1
#
_entry.id   AF-A0A353F4S5-F1
#
_cell.length_a   1.000
_cell.length_b   1.000
_cell.length_c   1.000
_cell.angle_alpha   90.00
_cell.angle_beta   90.00
_cell.angle_gamma   90.00
#
_symmetry.space_group_name_H-M   'P 1'
#
loop_
_entity.id
_entity.type
_entity.pdbx_description
1 polymer ?
#
loop_
_entity_poly.entity_id
_entity_poly.type
_entity_poly.pdbx_seq_one_letter_code
_entity_poly.pdbx_strand_id
1 'polypeptide(L)'
;MNYRMLLLLILFYLTATLAPLAANPIDPTPTVVTGQVDFIGLDTQSVIINQATEKAIVDCSCFNIAEGGSVVFNQLNSNAAILIRITGADHSLLNGTLTANGHVFFVNPAGVIFGANSVIRADVFMAAAGPMANEGFWDN
;
A
#
# COMPACT_ATOMS: atom_id res chain seq x y z
N MET A 1 -24.30 -44.64 -52.85
CA MET A 1 -24.95 -44.24 -51.58
C MET A 1 -24.12 -44.85 -50.45
N ASN A 2 -23.30 -44.06 -49.76
CA ASN A 2 -22.59 -44.45 -48.53
C ASN A 2 -22.11 -43.18 -47.81
N TYR A 3 -22.79 -42.79 -46.72
CA TYR A 3 -22.40 -41.67 -45.86
C TYR A 3 -21.45 -42.20 -44.78
N ARG A 4 -20.16 -41.86 -44.86
CA ARG A 4 -19.22 -42.06 -43.75
C ARG A 4 -19.34 -40.86 -42.82
N MET A 5 -20.05 -41.07 -41.72
CA MET A 5 -20.30 -40.12 -40.64
C MET A 5 -18.99 -39.69 -39.98
N LEU A 6 -18.62 -38.42 -40.15
CA LEU A 6 -17.44 -37.81 -39.52
C LEU A 6 -17.88 -37.18 -38.19
N LEU A 7 -17.43 -37.75 -37.07
CA LEU A 7 -17.68 -37.20 -35.73
C LEU A 7 -16.67 -36.07 -35.46
N LEU A 8 -17.14 -34.83 -35.33
CA LEU A 8 -16.32 -33.69 -34.90
C LEU A 8 -16.42 -33.52 -33.38
N LEU A 9 -15.35 -33.85 -32.65
CA LEU A 9 -15.17 -33.48 -31.24
C LEU A 9 -14.67 -32.03 -31.20
N ILE A 10 -15.50 -31.12 -30.70
CA ILE A 10 -15.12 -29.74 -30.43
C ILE A 10 -14.54 -29.69 -29.01
N LEU A 11 -13.23 -29.47 -28.90
CA LEU A 11 -12.55 -29.24 -27.62
C LEU A 11 -12.59 -27.74 -27.32
N PHE A 12 -13.34 -27.34 -26.30
CA PHE A 12 -13.42 -25.96 -25.84
C PHE A 12 -12.29 -25.70 -24.84
N TYR A 13 -11.21 -25.06 -25.29
CA TYR A 13 -10.13 -24.62 -24.39
C TYR A 13 -10.58 -23.34 -23.67
N LEU A 14 -10.90 -23.42 -22.39
CA LEU A 14 -11.10 -22.25 -21.54
C LEU A 14 -9.72 -21.70 -21.16
N THR A 15 -9.24 -20.70 -21.89
CA THR A 15 -8.06 -19.93 -21.50
C THR A 15 -8.45 -18.96 -20.38
N ALA A 16 -8.11 -19.28 -19.13
CA ALA A 16 -8.19 -18.31 -18.05
C ALA A 16 -7.07 -17.27 -18.25
N THR A 17 -7.43 -16.03 -18.58
CA THR A 17 -6.48 -14.92 -18.56
C THR A 17 -6.27 -14.51 -17.11
N LEU A 18 -5.10 -14.78 -16.54
CA LEU A 18 -4.68 -14.15 -15.30
C LEU A 18 -4.42 -12.68 -15.63
N ALA A 19 -5.30 -11.78 -15.18
CA ALA A 19 -5.01 -10.35 -15.23
C ALA A 19 -3.77 -10.10 -14.36
N PRO A 20 -2.75 -9.36 -14.86
CA PRO A 20 -1.62 -9.00 -14.03
C PRO A 20 -2.14 -8.16 -12.87
N LEU A 21 -1.79 -8.59 -11.67
CA LEU A 21 -2.26 -7.95 -10.45
C LEU A 21 -1.42 -6.67 -10.30
N ALA A 22 -2.08 -5.53 -10.12
CA ALA A 22 -1.41 -4.22 -10.20
C ALA A 22 -0.41 -4.02 -9.06
N ALA A 23 0.72 -3.38 -9.36
CA ALA A 23 1.66 -2.91 -8.34
C ALA A 23 1.04 -1.79 -7.50
N ASN A 24 1.53 -1.61 -6.27
CA ASN A 24 1.16 -0.47 -5.43
C ASN A 24 1.85 0.80 -5.96
N PRO A 25 1.09 1.84 -6.38
CA PRO A 25 1.67 3.12 -6.77
C PRO A 25 2.13 3.89 -5.51
N ILE A 26 3.38 3.65 -5.12
CA ILE A 26 4.07 4.35 -4.04
C ILE A 26 5.29 5.06 -4.65
N ASP A 27 5.65 6.22 -4.11
CA ASP A 27 6.88 6.92 -4.51
C ASP A 27 8.06 5.93 -4.60
N PRO A 28 8.73 5.80 -5.76
CA PRO A 28 9.86 4.89 -5.92
C PRO A 28 11.11 5.36 -5.15
N THR A 29 11.10 6.61 -4.69
CA THR A 29 12.19 7.25 -3.93
C THR A 29 11.65 7.99 -2.69
N PRO A 30 11.03 7.30 -1.72
CA PRO A 30 10.55 7.94 -0.49
C PRO A 30 11.71 8.62 0.25
N THR A 31 11.47 9.82 0.77
CA THR A 31 12.48 10.55 1.53
C THR A 31 12.29 10.31 3.02
N VAL A 32 13.21 9.58 3.65
CA VAL A 32 13.25 9.45 5.11
C VAL A 32 13.79 10.76 5.70
N VAL A 33 12.90 11.57 6.26
CA VAL A 33 13.25 12.87 6.86
C VAL A 33 13.96 12.65 8.20
N THR A 34 13.58 11.59 8.92
CA THR A 34 14.10 11.26 10.25
C THR A 34 13.77 9.81 10.63
N GLY A 35 14.53 9.27 11.57
CA GLY A 35 14.49 7.85 11.92
C GLY A 35 15.27 6.98 10.94
N GLN A 36 15.13 5.66 11.07
CA GLN A 36 15.72 4.68 10.17
C GLN A 36 14.60 3.82 9.59
N VAL A 37 14.40 3.92 8.27
CA VAL A 37 13.35 3.22 7.55
C VAL A 37 13.90 2.65 6.24
N ASP A 38 13.69 1.36 6.03
CA ASP A 38 14.04 0.66 4.79
C ASP A 38 12.77 0.18 4.07
N PHE A 39 12.79 0.25 2.73
CA PHE A 39 11.69 -0.15 1.87
C PHE A 39 12.08 -1.35 1.02
N ILE A 40 11.23 -2.37 0.98
CA ILE A 40 11.43 -3.58 0.18
C ILE A 40 10.22 -3.78 -0.73
N GLY A 41 10.46 -3.99 -2.02
CA GLY A 41 9.39 -4.30 -2.97
C GLY A 41 8.56 -3.09 -3.42
N LEU A 42 9.12 -1.88 -3.37
CA LEU A 42 8.53 -0.72 -4.08
C LEU A 42 8.26 -1.09 -5.55
N ASP A 43 7.19 -0.52 -6.12
CA ASP A 43 6.66 -0.87 -7.44
C ASP A 43 6.24 -2.34 -7.61
N THR A 44 6.00 -3.03 -6.49
CA THR A 44 5.38 -4.37 -6.49
C THR A 44 4.06 -4.37 -5.75
N GLN A 45 3.41 -5.52 -5.74
CA GLN A 45 2.13 -5.72 -5.06
C GLN A 45 2.24 -5.80 -3.54
N SER A 46 3.44 -6.10 -3.03
CA SER A 46 3.68 -6.35 -1.62
C SER A 46 4.90 -5.56 -1.20
N VAL A 47 4.66 -4.51 -0.43
CA VAL A 47 5.69 -3.61 0.05
C VAL A 47 5.91 -3.87 1.53
N ILE A 48 7.17 -3.98 1.95
CA ILE A 48 7.54 -4.07 3.36
C ILE A 48 8.31 -2.80 3.72
N ILE A 49 7.89 -2.15 4.80
CA ILE A 49 8.48 -0.94 5.36
C ILE A 49 9.03 -1.32 6.74
N ASN A 50 10.34 -1.42 6.87
CA ASN A 50 10.99 -1.75 8.13
C ASN A 50 11.45 -0.46 8.81
N GLN A 51 10.89 -0.14 9.97
CA GLN A 51 11.28 1.01 10.79
C GLN A 51 12.08 0.50 12.01
N ALA A 52 13.34 0.92 12.12
CA ALA A 52 14.24 0.50 13.20
C ALA A 52 14.34 1.49 14.38
N THR A 53 13.70 2.66 14.28
CA THR A 53 13.67 3.69 15.34
C THR A 53 12.30 3.82 15.99
N GLU A 54 12.21 4.38 17.20
CA GLU A 54 10.92 4.61 17.89
C GLU A 54 9.98 5.52 17.11
N LYS A 55 10.53 6.53 16.42
CA LYS A 55 9.78 7.44 15.58
C LYS A 55 10.47 7.62 14.24
N ALA A 56 9.69 7.79 13.19
CA ALA A 56 10.18 8.11 11.85
C ALA A 56 9.18 8.99 11.10
N ILE A 57 9.69 9.81 10.19
CA ILE A 57 8.90 10.61 9.25
C ILE A 57 9.42 10.32 7.85
N VAL A 58 8.50 9.96 6.97
CA VAL A 58 8.78 9.68 5.56
C VAL A 58 7.89 10.57 4.70
N ASP A 59 8.53 11.33 3.82
CA ASP A 59 7.86 12.10 2.78
C ASP A 59 7.79 11.30 1.49
N CYS A 60 6.60 11.18 0.92
CA CYS A 60 6.36 10.52 -0.36
C CYS A 60 5.61 11.47 -1.30
N SER A 61 5.96 11.48 -2.59
CA SER A 61 5.18 12.19 -3.61
C SER A 61 3.82 11.53 -3.86
N CYS A 62 3.71 10.20 -3.73
CA CYS A 62 2.44 9.48 -3.77
C CYS A 62 2.50 8.22 -2.89
N PHE A 63 1.33 7.75 -2.45
CA PHE A 63 1.19 6.46 -1.76
C PHE A 63 -0.23 5.96 -1.93
N ASN A 64 -0.37 4.84 -2.65
CA ASN A 64 -1.62 4.14 -2.90
C ASN A 64 -1.42 2.65 -2.68
N ILE A 65 -2.49 1.94 -2.33
CA ILE A 65 -2.48 0.48 -2.23
C ILE A 65 -3.53 -0.03 -3.21
N ALA A 66 -3.08 -0.76 -4.23
CA ALA A 66 -3.98 -1.31 -5.23
C ALA A 66 -4.87 -2.41 -4.63
N GLU A 67 -5.97 -2.74 -5.31
CA GLU A 67 -6.80 -3.89 -4.93
C GLU A 67 -5.97 -5.18 -4.95
N GLY A 68 -6.06 -5.96 -3.86
CA GLY A 68 -5.24 -7.15 -3.66
C GLY A 68 -3.77 -6.88 -3.30
N GLY A 69 -3.33 -5.62 -3.32
CA GLY A 69 -2.01 -5.20 -2.86
C GLY A 69 -1.89 -5.19 -1.33
N SER A 70 -0.66 -5.27 -0.85
CA SER A 70 -0.34 -5.22 0.58
C SER A 70 0.82 -4.28 0.89
N VAL A 71 0.72 -3.60 2.04
CA VAL A 71 1.84 -2.88 2.65
C VAL A 71 1.95 -3.29 4.12
N VAL A 72 3.15 -3.72 4.52
CA VAL A 72 3.45 -4.17 5.88
C VAL A 72 4.46 -3.23 6.52
N PHE A 73 4.09 -2.61 7.62
CA PHE A 73 4.98 -1.84 8.48
C PHE A 73 5.50 -2.74 9.60
N ASN A 74 6.79 -3.08 9.54
CA ASN A 74 7.50 -3.76 10.61
C ASN A 74 8.26 -2.70 11.42
N GLN A 75 7.67 -2.28 12.52
CA GLN A 75 8.19 -1.24 13.40
C GLN A 75 8.95 -1.85 14.57
N LEU A 76 9.89 -1.09 15.14
CA LEU A 76 10.78 -1.51 16.23
C LEU A 76 10.05 -2.25 17.37
N ASN A 77 8.88 -1.75 17.78
CA ASN A 77 7.99 -2.34 18.75
C ASN A 77 6.56 -1.82 18.56
N SER A 78 5.61 -2.26 19.38
CA SER A 78 4.20 -1.88 19.29
C SER A 78 3.88 -0.41 19.61
N ASN A 79 4.77 0.27 20.33
CA ASN A 79 4.62 1.69 20.64
C ASN A 79 5.33 2.60 19.62
N ALA A 80 6.14 2.03 18.72
CA ALA A 80 6.84 2.80 17.70
C ALA A 80 5.85 3.43 16.70
N ALA A 81 6.17 4.63 16.23
CA ALA A 81 5.29 5.43 15.37
C ALA A 81 5.99 5.86 14.08
N ILE A 82 5.27 5.83 12.96
CA ILE A 82 5.72 6.41 11.69
C ILE A 82 4.70 7.39 11.15
N LEU A 83 5.18 8.54 10.69
CA LEU A 83 4.41 9.48 9.87
C LEU A 83 4.74 9.25 8.40
N ILE A 84 3.74 8.84 7.62
CA ILE A 84 3.76 8.86 6.16
C ILE A 84 3.06 10.14 5.69
N ARG A 85 3.81 11.05 5.08
CA ARG A 85 3.31 12.33 4.59
C ARG A 85 3.37 12.41 3.09
N ILE A 86 2.21 12.59 2.47
CA ILE A 86 2.10 12.76 1.02
C ILE A 86 2.27 14.23 0.68
N THR A 87 3.23 14.52 -0.20
CA THR A 87 3.60 15.87 -0.63
C THR A 87 3.10 16.19 -2.05
N GLY A 88 2.66 15.17 -2.80
CA GLY A 88 2.05 15.35 -4.11
C GLY A 88 0.63 15.91 -4.05
N ALA A 89 0.09 16.23 -5.23
CA ALA A 89 -1.20 16.89 -5.38
C ALA A 89 -2.41 15.93 -5.42
N ASP A 90 -2.17 14.63 -5.61
CA ASP A 90 -3.21 13.64 -5.76
C ASP A 90 -3.60 12.98 -4.42
N HIS A 91 -4.88 12.60 -4.32
CA HIS A 91 -5.38 11.85 -3.17
C HIS A 91 -4.74 10.46 -3.09
N SER A 92 -4.72 9.89 -1.88
CA SER A 92 -4.33 8.51 -1.66
C SER A 92 -5.56 7.59 -1.72
N LEU A 93 -5.53 6.58 -2.59
CA LEU A 93 -6.47 5.47 -2.60
C LEU A 93 -5.82 4.24 -1.97
N LEU A 94 -6.33 3.86 -0.79
CA LEU A 94 -5.94 2.65 -0.08
C LEU A 94 -7.03 1.61 -0.32
N ASN A 95 -6.91 0.78 -1.36
CA ASN A 95 -7.91 -0.25 -1.74
C ASN A 95 -7.40 -1.68 -1.53
N GLY A 96 -6.28 -1.86 -0.84
CA GLY A 96 -5.73 -3.15 -0.46
C GLY A 96 -5.55 -3.28 1.06
N THR A 97 -4.55 -4.06 1.47
CA THR A 97 -4.28 -4.33 2.88
C THR A 97 -3.09 -3.51 3.40
N LEU A 98 -3.26 -2.85 4.54
CA LEU A 98 -2.18 -2.25 5.32
C LEU A 98 -2.13 -2.94 6.68
N THR A 99 -0.97 -3.48 7.05
CA THR A 99 -0.74 -4.01 8.40
C THR A 99 0.44 -3.32 9.07
N ALA A 100 0.33 -3.01 10.34
CA ALA A 100 1.42 -2.48 11.16
C ALA A 100 1.40 -3.13 12.53
N ASN A 101 2.57 -3.40 13.11
CA ASN A 101 2.65 -3.85 14.50
C ASN A 101 2.68 -2.71 15.52
N GLY A 102 2.79 -1.44 15.10
CA GLY A 102 2.73 -0.27 15.96
C GLY A 102 1.80 0.81 15.40
N HIS A 103 2.22 2.07 15.48
CA HIS A 103 1.40 3.23 15.11
C HIS A 103 1.76 3.79 13.73
N VAL A 104 0.75 4.03 12.90
CA VAL A 104 0.90 4.66 11.58
C VAL A 104 0.03 5.92 11.51
N PHE A 105 0.69 7.05 11.30
CA PHE A 105 0.05 8.33 11.01
C PHE A 105 0.21 8.59 9.51
N PHE A 106 -0.91 8.75 8.82
CA PHE A 106 -0.95 8.90 7.37
C PHE A 106 -1.61 10.24 7.03
N VAL A 107 -0.87 11.14 6.40
CA VAL A 107 -1.38 12.47 6.07
C VAL A 107 -1.24 12.75 4.58
N ASN A 108 -2.36 13.13 3.96
CA ASN A 108 -2.39 13.57 2.57
C ASN A 108 -3.35 14.75 2.46
N PRO A 109 -2.87 15.99 2.25
CA PRO A 109 -3.73 17.17 2.08
C PRO A 109 -4.77 17.07 0.95
N ALA A 110 -4.50 16.27 -0.09
CA ALA A 110 -5.43 16.02 -1.18
C ALA A 110 -6.53 15.01 -0.81
N GLY A 111 -6.40 14.34 0.33
CA GLY A 111 -7.37 13.40 0.88
C GLY A 111 -6.87 11.95 0.91
N VAL A 112 -7.51 11.17 1.79
CA VAL A 112 -7.28 9.72 1.94
C VAL A 112 -8.60 9.00 1.73
N ILE A 113 -8.66 8.10 0.75
CA ILE A 113 -9.84 7.32 0.37
C ILE A 113 -9.56 5.86 0.69
N PHE A 114 -10.44 5.25 1.47
CA PHE A 114 -10.45 3.81 1.72
C PHE A 114 -11.38 3.15 0.72
N GLY A 115 -10.81 2.31 -0.16
CA GLY A 115 -11.59 1.58 -1.15
C GLY A 115 -12.46 0.49 -0.52
N ALA A 116 -13.40 -0.06 -1.30
CA ALA A 116 -14.35 -1.06 -0.83
C ALA A 116 -13.69 -2.35 -0.31
N ASN A 117 -12.47 -2.65 -0.78
CA ASN A 117 -11.71 -3.84 -0.40
C ASN A 117 -10.57 -3.52 0.59
N SER A 118 -10.57 -2.32 1.15
CA SER A 118 -9.52 -1.88 2.06
C SER A 118 -9.56 -2.62 3.40
N VAL A 119 -8.38 -3.00 3.89
CA VAL A 119 -8.23 -3.59 5.22
C VAL A 119 -7.05 -2.95 5.92
N ILE A 120 -7.32 -2.27 7.04
CA ILE A 120 -6.28 -1.62 7.85
C ILE A 120 -6.21 -2.34 9.20
N ARG A 121 -5.02 -2.82 9.57
CA ARG A 121 -4.75 -3.43 10.88
C ARG A 121 -3.48 -2.82 11.47
N ALA A 122 -3.61 -2.11 12.57
CA ALA A 122 -2.50 -1.51 13.29
C ALA A 122 -2.88 -1.40 14.76
N ASP A 123 -1.91 -1.18 15.64
CA ASP A 123 -2.23 -0.82 17.03
C ASP A 123 -2.88 0.57 17.07
N VAL A 124 -2.33 1.52 16.31
CA VAL A 124 -2.97 2.80 16.01
C VAL A 124 -2.82 3.10 14.53
N PHE A 125 -3.93 3.48 13.89
CA PHE A 125 -3.90 4.06 12.55
C PHE A 125 -4.69 5.37 12.55
N MET A 126 -4.03 6.45 12.16
CA MET A 126 -4.65 7.76 12.01
C MET A 126 -4.46 8.25 10.58
N ALA A 127 -5.55 8.63 9.92
CA ALA A 127 -5.50 9.29 8.61
C ALA A 127 -6.05 10.71 8.71
N ALA A 128 -5.38 11.67 8.07
CA ALA A 128 -5.83 13.06 8.03
C ALA A 128 -5.67 13.66 6.63
N ALA A 129 -6.66 14.48 6.24
CA ALA A 129 -6.63 15.31 5.03
C ALA A 129 -6.04 16.71 5.26
N GLY A 130 -5.44 16.95 6.44
CA GLY A 130 -4.81 18.21 6.81
C GLY A 130 -3.28 18.07 6.87
N PRO A 131 -2.54 19.20 6.87
CA PRO A 131 -1.10 19.15 7.10
C PRO A 131 -0.82 18.69 8.53
N MET A 132 0.23 17.89 8.70
CA MET A 132 0.85 17.64 10.00
C MET A 132 2.29 18.12 9.93
N ALA A 133 2.60 19.13 10.75
CA ALA A 133 3.95 19.62 10.92
C ALA A 133 4.79 18.59 11.71
N ASN A 134 6.11 18.61 11.50
CA ASN A 134 7.01 17.68 12.17
C ASN A 134 6.87 17.80 13.69
N GLU A 135 6.83 19.02 14.22
CA GLU A 135 6.74 19.27 15.66
C GLU A 135 5.47 18.63 16.26
N GLY A 136 4.34 18.75 15.56
CA GLY A 136 3.08 18.14 15.98
C GLY A 136 3.11 16.61 16.05
N PHE A 137 3.94 15.94 15.26
CA PHE A 137 4.13 14.48 15.35
C PHE A 137 5.11 14.08 16.45
N TRP A 138 6.15 14.89 16.67
CA TRP A 138 7.17 14.60 17.68
C TRP A 138 6.65 14.69 19.11
N ASP A 139 5.67 15.56 19.35
CA ASP A 139 5.08 15.78 20.67
C ASP A 139 3.96 14.78 21.05
N ASN A 140 3.46 13.98 20.11
CA ASN A 140 2.46 12.91 20.34
C ASN A 140 3.12 11.56 20.67
#